data_AF-A0A0E3RMF3-F1
#
_entry.id   AF-A0A0E3RMF3-F1
#
_cell.length_a   1.000
_cell.length_b   1.000
_cell.length_c   1.000
_cell.angle_alpha   90.00
_cell.angle_beta   90.00
_cell.angle_gamma   90.00
#
_symmetry.space_group_name_H-M   'P 1'
#
loop_
_entity.id
_entity.type
_entity.pdbx_description
1 polymer ?
#
loop_
_entity_poly.entity_id
_entity_poly.type
_entity_poly.pdbx_seq_one_letter_code
_entity_poly.pdbx_strand_id
1 'polypeptide(L)'
;MRFINRIPGIKFAGLLAIIILVASTLGCTGSDHDEISSSFIPDAEVMPPSPEANITFVTEGSSFSPIIKVKGSPEIQWVFGDGSTSSSTSPTVNFGSEKTRVNTLIVTPWSAVTQINIGYDGSDGGVTPGPGTIEKLKQQNVIAVSGLENVAPSLRVWASSFNPISELDFSNFTELHTVECFYCTSLTDIRLRNVPSLTRLCLENCKISYLDLSEAPSLADLRGASQGSSTYEINWGTTGAHVWHICVRDNPQMTGTFPVSQFPLLKDYFIWNGNQSGSLHLTSKDLKKVLLSSNNYTIVNFSGCFPAGRKGTVNVCNNKIISLDISDDPGLLYLDASQNLLDQTAVDGILQKLDSYHTRNGSLDLSGNAVPSSAGIEHAKNLTSRGWEVKIE
;
A
#
# COMPACT_ATOMS: atom_id res chain seq x y z
N MET A 1 -18.53 55.47 -6.38
CA MET A 1 -18.62 55.07 -4.96
C MET A 1 -17.31 54.41 -4.55
N ARG A 2 -16.66 54.93 -3.51
CA ARG A 2 -15.47 54.34 -2.86
C ARG A 2 -15.85 53.02 -2.18
N PHE A 3 -14.92 52.08 -2.04
CA PHE A 3 -14.30 51.61 -0.78
C PHE A 3 -13.37 50.41 -1.07
N ILE A 4 -12.04 50.63 -1.01
CA ILE A 4 -11.06 50.06 -0.05
C ILE A 4 -10.81 48.54 -0.21
N ASN A 5 -9.70 48.19 -0.86
CA ASN A 5 -8.98 46.93 -0.66
C ASN A 5 -7.91 47.12 0.43
N ARG A 6 -8.01 46.37 1.54
CA ARG A 6 -6.92 46.17 2.50
C ARG A 6 -6.64 44.67 2.59
N ILE A 7 -5.45 44.28 2.14
CA ILE A 7 -4.84 42.97 2.39
C ILE A 7 -4.00 43.11 3.66
N PRO A 8 -4.16 42.26 4.69
CA PRO A 8 -3.16 42.12 5.73
C PRO A 8 -2.13 41.08 5.30
N GLY A 9 -0.87 41.53 5.17
CA GLY A 9 0.29 40.65 5.03
C GLY A 9 0.55 39.88 6.31
N ILE A 10 0.76 38.57 6.19
CA ILE A 10 1.26 37.72 7.26
C ILE A 10 2.76 37.52 7.01
N LYS A 11 3.55 37.95 8.00
CA LYS A 11 5.00 37.77 8.05
C LYS A 11 5.30 36.32 8.43
N PHE A 12 6.00 35.60 7.57
CA PHE A 12 6.66 34.35 7.93
C PHE A 12 7.83 34.65 8.88
N ALA A 13 7.73 34.19 10.12
CA ALA A 13 8.86 34.10 11.04
C ALA A 13 9.49 32.73 10.85
N GLY A 14 10.81 32.73 10.58
CA GLY A 14 11.57 31.55 10.21
C GLY A 14 11.68 30.52 11.33
N LEU A 15 11.56 29.25 10.94
CA LEU A 15 11.99 28.12 11.76
C LEU A 15 13.37 27.69 11.25
N LEU A 16 14.36 27.84 12.14
CA LEU A 16 15.76 27.49 11.90
C LEU A 16 15.89 25.96 11.94
N ALA A 17 16.14 25.33 10.79
CA ALA A 17 16.53 23.93 10.74
C ALA A 17 18.02 23.81 11.08
N ILE A 18 18.32 23.21 12.23
CA ILE A 18 19.69 22.86 12.62
C ILE A 18 20.03 21.55 11.90
N ILE A 19 20.81 21.65 10.83
CA ILE A 19 21.44 20.51 10.16
C ILE A 19 22.80 20.29 10.85
N ILE A 20 22.94 19.22 11.63
CA ILE A 20 24.24 18.77 12.13
C ILE A 20 24.88 17.93 11.02
N LEU A 21 25.81 18.54 10.30
CA LEU A 21 26.67 17.86 9.34
C LEU A 21 27.85 17.22 10.12
N VAL A 22 27.83 15.91 10.30
CA VAL A 22 29.00 15.18 10.84
C VAL A 22 29.98 14.97 9.68
N ALA A 23 31.03 15.78 9.63
CA ALA A 23 32.14 15.60 8.71
C ALA A 23 33.10 14.53 9.28
N SER A 24 33.17 13.37 8.64
CA SER A 24 34.22 12.37 8.87
C SER A 24 35.47 12.74 8.07
N THR A 25 36.49 13.27 8.72
CA THR A 25 37.81 13.45 8.10
C THR A 25 38.59 12.14 8.16
N LEU A 26 38.80 11.51 7.00
CA LEU A 26 39.87 10.55 6.80
C LEU A 26 41.21 11.29 6.82
N GLY A 27 42.08 10.95 7.76
CA GLY A 27 43.49 11.33 7.77
C GLY A 27 44.35 10.07 7.84
N CYS A 28 44.94 9.67 6.70
CA CYS A 28 46.09 8.77 6.66
C CYS A 28 47.36 9.60 6.83
N THR A 29 48.31 9.14 7.66
CA THR A 29 49.74 8.91 7.36
C THR A 29 50.57 8.89 8.64
N GLY A 30 51.53 7.95 8.75
CA GLY A 30 52.70 8.08 9.61
C GLY A 30 53.16 6.78 10.27
N SER A 31 54.21 6.16 9.73
CA SER A 31 54.96 5.04 10.31
C SER A 31 56.07 5.51 11.25
N ASP A 32 56.50 4.56 12.08
CA ASP A 32 57.82 4.38 12.72
C ASP A 32 58.11 4.95 14.13
N HIS A 33 58.21 3.97 15.04
CA HIS A 33 59.30 3.68 16.00
C HIS A 33 59.52 4.46 17.32
N ASP A 34 59.46 3.66 18.39
CA ASP A 34 60.32 3.57 19.59
C ASP A 34 59.88 4.09 20.99
N GLU A 35 59.94 3.10 21.92
CA GLU A 35 60.26 3.06 23.36
C GLU A 35 59.42 3.75 24.47
N ILE A 36 58.71 2.89 25.22
CA ILE A 36 58.64 2.70 26.70
C ILE A 36 58.87 3.92 27.62
N SER A 37 57.83 4.33 28.37
CA SER A 37 57.75 4.21 29.86
C SER A 37 56.68 5.11 30.50
N SER A 38 56.03 4.52 31.51
CA SER A 38 55.37 5.15 32.66
C SER A 38 53.87 5.41 32.62
N SER A 39 53.27 4.92 33.70
CA SER A 39 51.88 4.75 34.07
C SER A 39 51.08 6.05 34.18
N PHE A 40 49.94 6.10 33.49
CA PHE A 40 48.70 6.71 33.98
C PHE A 40 47.54 5.93 33.37
N ILE A 41 46.83 5.15 34.17
CA ILE A 41 45.50 4.65 33.82
C ILE A 41 44.58 5.84 34.11
N PRO A 42 43.95 6.48 33.11
CA PRO A 42 42.87 7.40 33.39
C PRO A 42 41.73 6.55 33.97
N ASP A 43 41.22 6.96 35.13
CA ASP A 43 39.97 6.43 35.68
C ASP A 43 38.96 6.30 34.53
N ALA A 44 38.45 5.08 34.33
CA ALA A 44 37.38 4.84 33.39
C ALA A 44 36.21 5.73 33.81
N GLU A 45 36.00 6.83 33.08
CA GLU A 45 34.77 7.60 33.16
C GLU A 45 33.64 6.60 32.99
N VAL A 46 32.90 6.39 34.08
CA VAL A 46 31.66 5.61 34.08
C VAL A 46 30.76 6.32 33.09
N MET A 47 30.74 5.83 31.85
CA MET A 47 29.79 6.28 30.86
C MET A 47 28.41 6.17 31.51
N PRO A 48 27.58 7.22 31.48
CA PRO A 48 26.22 7.11 31.95
C PRO A 48 25.58 5.91 31.25
N PRO A 49 24.78 5.09 31.96
CA PRO A 49 24.13 3.95 31.34
C PRO A 49 23.43 4.42 30.08
N SER A 50 23.63 3.70 28.97
CA SER A 50 22.90 3.96 27.73
C SER A 50 21.41 4.08 28.07
N PRO A 51 20.70 5.11 27.56
CA PRO A 51 19.27 5.24 27.81
C PRO A 51 18.58 3.91 27.50
N GLU A 52 17.70 3.47 28.40
CA GLU A 52 16.95 2.23 28.20
C GLU A 52 16.20 2.29 26.87
N ALA A 53 16.45 1.31 26.01
CA ALA A 53 15.83 1.21 24.70
C ALA A 53 14.31 1.17 24.85
N ASN A 54 13.61 2.09 24.17
CA ASN A 54 12.16 2.23 24.26
C ASN A 54 11.52 2.54 22.91
N ILE A 55 10.24 2.23 22.79
CA ILE A 55 9.39 2.74 21.71
C ILE A 55 8.53 3.86 22.30
N THR A 56 8.53 5.02 21.64
CA THR A 56 7.71 6.15 22.06
C THR A 56 6.57 6.39 21.07
N PHE A 57 5.35 6.54 21.59
CA PHE A 57 4.15 6.92 20.85
C PHE A 57 3.69 8.31 21.31
N VAL A 58 3.68 9.26 20.39
CA VAL A 58 3.12 10.60 20.64
C VAL A 58 1.66 10.61 20.22
N THR A 59 0.75 10.90 21.14
CA THR A 59 -0.70 10.86 20.93
C THR A 59 -1.35 12.22 21.22
N GLU A 60 -2.44 12.55 20.53
CA GLU A 60 -3.24 13.76 20.84
C GLU A 60 -4.62 13.45 21.46
N GLY A 61 -4.97 12.17 21.57
CA GLY A 61 -6.26 11.73 22.11
C GLY A 61 -6.44 11.96 23.62
N SER A 62 -7.68 11.83 24.07
CA SER A 62 -8.06 11.80 25.49
C SER A 62 -7.80 10.45 26.16
N SER A 63 -7.45 9.42 25.39
CA SER A 63 -7.11 8.08 25.87
C SER A 63 -6.08 7.42 24.95
N PHE A 64 -5.38 6.42 25.45
CA PHE A 64 -4.49 5.56 24.67
C PHE A 64 -4.66 4.10 25.10
N SER A 65 -4.87 3.20 24.14
CA SER A 65 -5.18 1.78 24.37
C SER A 65 -4.63 0.90 23.25
N PRO A 66 -3.30 0.85 23.07
CA PRO A 66 -2.67 0.02 22.05
C PRO A 66 -2.81 -1.47 22.38
N ILE A 67 -2.59 -2.33 21.38
CA ILE A 67 -2.46 -3.77 21.56
C ILE A 67 -1.11 -4.21 21.01
N ILE A 68 -0.34 -4.93 21.81
CA ILE A 68 0.85 -5.67 21.35
C ILE A 68 0.61 -7.17 21.48
N LYS A 69 1.19 -7.98 20.59
CA LYS A 69 1.31 -9.43 20.81
C LYS A 69 2.76 -9.80 21.04
N VAL A 70 2.97 -10.64 22.03
CA VAL A 70 4.29 -11.11 22.44
C VAL A 70 4.39 -12.63 22.40
N LYS A 71 5.61 -13.16 22.27
CA LYS A 71 5.94 -14.57 22.46
C LYS A 71 6.57 -14.77 23.84
N GLY A 72 6.28 -15.90 24.49
CA GLY A 72 6.82 -16.22 25.80
C GLY A 72 6.24 -15.33 26.90
N SER A 73 7.07 -14.95 27.87
CA SER A 73 6.68 -14.12 29.02
C SER A 73 7.70 -13.00 29.24
N PRO A 74 7.78 -12.02 28.32
CA PRO A 74 8.70 -10.91 28.48
C PRO A 74 8.24 -9.98 29.61
N GLU A 75 9.19 -9.20 30.13
CA GLU A 75 8.86 -8.07 30.97
C GLU A 75 8.35 -6.92 30.09
N ILE A 76 7.23 -6.32 30.47
CA ILE A 76 6.57 -5.24 29.72
C ILE A 76 6.35 -4.08 30.69
N GLN A 77 6.73 -2.88 30.26
CA GLN A 77 6.43 -1.65 30.97
C GLN A 77 5.95 -0.58 29.99
N TRP A 78 4.74 -0.10 30.22
CA TRP A 78 4.22 1.13 29.68
C TRP A 78 4.39 2.24 30.72
N VAL A 79 4.79 3.42 30.26
CA VAL A 79 4.77 4.67 31.02
C VAL A 79 3.98 5.69 30.20
N PHE A 80 2.84 6.13 30.72
CA PHE A 80 1.93 7.02 30.00
C PHE A 80 2.22 8.49 30.31
N GLY A 81 1.71 9.40 29.47
CA GLY A 81 1.96 10.84 29.61
C GLY A 81 1.41 11.49 30.88
N ASP A 82 0.61 10.78 31.68
CA ASP A 82 0.15 11.20 33.02
C ASP A 82 0.99 10.59 34.17
N GLY A 83 2.03 9.83 33.85
CA GLY A 83 2.90 9.14 34.80
C GLY A 83 2.39 7.78 35.27
N SER A 84 1.17 7.38 34.87
CA SER A 84 0.67 6.02 35.17
C SER A 84 1.44 4.97 34.37
N THR A 85 1.43 3.73 34.86
CA THR A 85 2.16 2.61 34.25
C THR A 85 1.28 1.39 34.06
N SER A 86 1.70 0.48 33.18
CA SER A 86 1.05 -0.81 32.98
C SER A 86 2.04 -1.85 32.47
N SER A 87 1.85 -3.12 32.81
CA SER A 87 2.59 -4.26 32.23
C SER A 87 1.74 -5.10 31.28
N SER A 88 0.54 -4.63 30.93
CA SER A 88 -0.38 -5.33 30.04
C SER A 88 0.08 -5.26 28.58
N THR A 89 -0.21 -6.32 27.81
CA THR A 89 -0.10 -6.32 26.35
C THR A 89 -1.20 -5.48 25.67
N SER A 90 -2.23 -5.10 26.41
CA SER A 90 -3.35 -4.27 25.93
C SER A 90 -3.76 -3.30 27.04
N PRO A 91 -2.92 -2.32 27.39
CA PRO A 91 -3.25 -1.38 28.45
C PRO A 91 -4.37 -0.44 28.01
N THR A 92 -4.98 0.25 28.96
CA THR A 92 -5.92 1.33 28.70
C THR A 92 -5.65 2.44 29.68
N VAL A 93 -5.34 3.63 29.17
CA VAL A 93 -5.23 4.85 29.97
C VAL A 93 -6.23 5.87 29.44
N ASN A 94 -6.96 6.51 30.35
CA ASN A 94 -7.87 7.61 30.05
C ASN A 94 -7.33 8.88 30.73
N PHE A 95 -6.88 9.82 29.91
CA PHE A 95 -6.31 11.07 30.36
C PHE A 95 -7.35 12.16 30.66
N GLY A 96 -8.63 11.92 30.33
CA GLY A 96 -9.75 12.82 30.57
C GLY A 96 -9.88 14.00 29.60
N SER A 97 -8.85 14.34 28.83
CA SER A 97 -8.88 15.42 27.84
C SER A 97 -7.87 15.22 26.71
N GLU A 98 -8.19 15.70 25.52
CA GLU A 98 -7.29 15.71 24.37
C GLU A 98 -6.10 16.63 24.64
N LYS A 99 -4.89 16.09 24.46
CA LYS A 99 -3.62 16.80 24.63
C LYS A 99 -2.51 15.93 24.05
N THR A 100 -1.50 16.57 23.46
CA THR A 100 -0.26 15.91 23.08
C THR A 100 0.40 15.27 24.32
N ARG A 101 0.63 13.96 24.26
CA ARG A 101 1.26 13.16 25.32
C ARG A 101 2.26 12.19 24.72
N VAL A 102 3.29 11.91 25.51
CA VAL A 102 4.32 10.91 25.22
C VAL A 102 3.97 9.65 26.01
N ASN A 103 3.88 8.52 25.33
CA ASN A 103 3.66 7.21 25.94
C ASN A 103 4.79 6.29 25.52
N THR A 104 5.44 5.67 26.49
CA THR A 104 6.65 4.89 26.27
C THR A 104 6.37 3.42 26.55
N LEU A 105 6.82 2.55 25.65
CA LEU A 105 6.85 1.10 25.82
C LEU A 105 8.30 0.66 26.01
N ILE A 106 8.51 -0.23 26.97
CA ILE A 106 9.77 -0.93 27.22
C ILE A 106 9.43 -2.42 27.31
N VAL A 107 10.15 -3.26 26.56
CA VAL A 107 9.97 -4.72 26.60
C VAL A 107 11.33 -5.42 26.67
N THR A 108 11.46 -6.35 27.61
CA THR A 108 12.68 -7.16 27.76
C THR A 108 12.34 -8.66 27.66
N PRO A 109 12.87 -9.38 26.65
CA PRO A 109 13.61 -8.90 25.48
C PRO A 109 12.69 -8.32 24.40
N TRP A 110 13.16 -7.32 23.64
CA TRP A 110 12.41 -6.76 22.51
C TRP A 110 11.99 -7.78 21.44
N SER A 111 12.82 -8.82 21.25
CA SER A 111 12.54 -9.94 20.33
C SER A 111 11.26 -10.72 20.64
N ALA A 112 10.67 -10.50 21.83
CA ALA A 112 9.38 -11.07 22.18
C ALA A 112 8.21 -10.37 21.46
N VAL A 113 8.33 -9.10 21.07
CA VAL A 113 7.24 -8.34 20.42
C VAL A 113 7.11 -8.77 18.96
N THR A 114 5.91 -9.19 18.57
CA THR A 114 5.62 -9.71 17.22
C THR A 114 4.53 -8.95 16.49
N GLN A 115 3.70 -8.20 17.20
CA GLN A 115 2.67 -7.36 16.59
C GLN A 115 2.50 -6.09 17.42
N ILE A 116 2.33 -4.96 16.74
CA ILE A 116 1.87 -3.70 17.34
C ILE A 116 0.64 -3.25 16.55
N ASN A 117 -0.45 -2.98 17.27
CA ASN A 117 -1.72 -2.51 16.73
C ASN A 117 -2.15 -1.27 17.51
N ILE A 118 -2.24 -0.15 16.81
CA ILE A 118 -2.72 1.15 17.28
C ILE A 118 -3.89 1.63 16.42
N GLY A 119 -4.49 0.75 15.61
CA GLY A 119 -5.64 1.04 14.77
C GLY A 119 -5.78 0.01 13.66
N TYR A 120 -6.92 -0.69 13.62
CA TYR A 120 -7.27 -1.66 12.58
C TYR A 120 -8.77 -1.94 12.60
N ASP A 121 -9.43 -1.91 11.44
CA ASP A 121 -10.85 -2.25 11.31
C ASP A 121 -11.10 -3.36 10.26
N GLY A 122 -10.07 -3.77 9.53
CA GLY A 122 -10.16 -4.70 8.41
C GLY A 122 -10.79 -4.10 7.16
N SER A 123 -10.85 -2.77 7.06
CA SER A 123 -11.26 -2.07 5.85
C SER A 123 -10.35 -2.46 4.67
N ASP A 124 -10.91 -2.34 3.46
CA ASP A 124 -10.28 -2.75 2.21
C ASP A 124 -9.77 -4.20 2.26
N GLY A 125 -10.69 -5.15 2.50
CA GLY A 125 -10.43 -6.59 2.48
C GLY A 125 -9.73 -7.17 3.72
N GLY A 126 -8.95 -6.35 4.45
CA GLY A 126 -8.24 -6.74 5.67
C GLY A 126 -7.35 -7.99 5.53
N VAL A 127 -6.77 -8.42 6.65
CA VAL A 127 -6.15 -9.74 6.76
C VAL A 127 -7.25 -10.78 6.95
N THR A 128 -7.22 -11.85 6.12
CA THR A 128 -8.15 -12.98 6.26
C THR A 128 -8.02 -13.61 7.64
N PRO A 129 -9.13 -14.04 8.29
CA PRO A 129 -9.08 -14.74 9.56
C PRO A 129 -8.10 -15.93 9.55
N GLY A 130 -7.22 -16.02 10.55
CA GLY A 130 -6.14 -17.00 10.64
C GLY A 130 -5.09 -16.62 11.71
N PRO A 131 -3.94 -17.31 11.77
CA PRO A 131 -2.88 -17.00 12.75
C PRO A 131 -2.37 -15.55 12.70
N GLY A 132 -2.55 -14.87 11.55
CA GLY A 132 -2.23 -13.45 11.35
C GLY A 132 -3.39 -12.48 11.61
N THR A 133 -4.51 -12.92 12.20
CA THR A 133 -5.64 -12.02 12.48
C THR A 133 -5.24 -10.87 13.39
N ILE A 134 -5.53 -9.67 12.92
CA ILE A 134 -5.34 -8.41 13.64
C ILE A 134 -6.65 -8.11 14.36
N GLU A 135 -6.56 -7.86 15.65
CA GLU A 135 -7.73 -7.48 16.46
C GLU A 135 -8.27 -6.14 15.98
N LYS A 136 -9.60 -6.01 15.89
CA LYS A 136 -10.21 -4.72 15.56
C LYS A 136 -9.96 -3.75 16.71
N LEU A 137 -9.31 -2.63 16.39
CA LEU A 137 -8.96 -1.58 17.33
C LEU A 137 -9.27 -0.23 16.69
N LYS A 138 -9.98 0.64 17.40
CA LYS A 138 -10.18 2.03 16.95
C LYS A 138 -8.82 2.74 16.86
N GLN A 139 -8.72 3.79 16.05
CA GLN A 139 -7.52 4.62 16.01
C GLN A 139 -7.13 5.13 17.40
N GLN A 140 -5.84 5.33 17.63
CA GLN A 140 -5.29 5.76 18.91
C GLN A 140 -4.79 7.21 18.90
N ASN A 141 -5.11 7.97 17.84
CA ASN A 141 -4.67 9.36 17.63
C ASN A 141 -3.16 9.54 17.76
N VAL A 142 -2.38 8.55 17.30
CA VAL A 142 -0.93 8.59 17.28
C VAL A 142 -0.46 9.48 16.12
N ILE A 143 0.34 10.50 16.42
CA ILE A 143 0.89 11.43 15.42
C ILE A 143 2.35 11.13 15.06
N ALA A 144 3.09 10.46 15.94
CA ALA A 144 4.49 10.08 15.70
C ALA A 144 4.88 8.85 16.53
N VAL A 145 5.81 8.06 15.99
CA VAL A 145 6.38 6.89 16.67
C VAL A 145 7.90 6.90 16.47
N SER A 146 8.67 6.66 17.53
CA SER A 146 10.12 6.51 17.47
C SER A 146 10.60 5.28 18.24
N GLY A 147 11.80 4.80 17.93
CA GLY A 147 12.39 3.62 18.57
C GLY A 147 11.91 2.27 18.03
N LEU A 148 11.20 2.25 16.88
CA LEU A 148 10.68 1.03 16.27
C LEU A 148 11.79 0.04 15.89
N GLU A 149 13.02 0.51 15.64
CA GLU A 149 14.19 -0.33 15.35
C GLU A 149 14.47 -1.38 16.43
N ASN A 150 14.03 -1.13 17.67
CA ASN A 150 14.13 -2.09 18.78
C ASN A 150 13.39 -3.41 18.49
N VAL A 151 12.31 -3.37 17.71
CA VAL A 151 11.52 -4.56 17.33
C VAL A 151 11.74 -5.00 15.88
N ALA A 152 12.65 -4.36 15.14
CA ALA A 152 12.95 -4.72 13.75
C ALA A 152 13.20 -6.23 13.54
N PRO A 153 13.95 -6.94 14.42
CA PRO A 153 14.23 -8.36 14.22
C PRO A 153 13.04 -9.31 14.41
N SER A 154 11.92 -8.86 14.99
CA SER A 154 10.85 -9.76 15.44
C SER A 154 9.44 -9.30 15.10
N LEU A 155 9.24 -8.02 14.77
CA LEU A 155 7.93 -7.48 14.43
C LEU A 155 7.45 -8.10 13.11
N ARG A 156 6.25 -8.68 13.15
CA ARG A 156 5.61 -9.38 12.03
C ARG A 156 4.44 -8.60 11.45
N VAL A 157 3.76 -7.84 12.31
CA VAL A 157 2.55 -7.10 11.96
C VAL A 157 2.59 -5.70 12.57
N TRP A 158 2.40 -4.70 11.73
CA TRP A 158 2.13 -3.33 12.13
C TRP A 158 0.73 -2.92 11.67
N ALA A 159 -0.09 -2.37 12.57
CA ALA A 159 -1.38 -1.80 12.21
C ALA A 159 -1.58 -0.44 12.87
N SER A 160 -1.84 0.58 12.06
CA SER A 160 -2.02 1.96 12.50
C SER A 160 -3.09 2.71 11.73
N SER A 161 -4.06 1.99 11.15
CA SER A 161 -5.11 2.57 10.32
C SER A 161 -5.79 3.76 11.02
N PHE A 162 -6.09 4.79 10.23
CA PHE A 162 -6.69 6.08 10.63
C PHE A 162 -5.85 6.96 11.57
N ASN A 163 -4.63 6.57 11.95
CA ASN A 163 -3.80 7.43 12.79
C ASN A 163 -3.15 8.55 11.95
N PRO A 164 -3.05 9.77 12.47
CA PRO A 164 -2.42 10.91 11.80
C PRO A 164 -0.88 10.87 11.82
N ILE A 165 -0.29 9.68 11.67
CA ILE A 165 1.17 9.48 11.62
C ILE A 165 1.72 10.06 10.32
N SER A 166 2.81 10.81 10.39
CA SER A 166 3.43 11.44 9.21
C SER A 166 4.50 10.59 8.52
N GLU A 167 5.21 9.75 9.28
CA GLU A 167 6.32 8.94 8.79
C GLU A 167 6.40 7.60 9.51
N LEU A 168 6.86 6.57 8.79
CA LEU A 168 7.14 5.24 9.33
C LEU A 168 8.42 4.69 8.70
N ASP A 169 9.31 4.14 9.51
CA ASP A 169 10.54 3.50 9.04
C ASP A 169 10.57 2.03 9.46
N PHE A 170 10.49 1.13 8.48
CA PHE A 170 10.56 -0.32 8.66
C PHE A 170 11.85 -0.90 8.07
N SER A 171 12.91 -0.11 7.99
CA SER A 171 14.21 -0.59 7.48
C SER A 171 14.77 -1.72 8.36
N ASN A 172 15.12 -2.85 7.72
CA ASN A 172 15.62 -4.09 8.35
C ASN A 172 14.59 -4.89 9.14
N PHE A 173 13.30 -4.69 8.90
CA PHE A 173 12.25 -5.48 9.55
C PHE A 173 12.06 -6.82 8.82
N THR A 174 13.00 -7.73 9.00
CA THR A 174 13.10 -8.96 8.18
C THR A 174 11.97 -9.96 8.39
N GLU A 175 11.27 -9.91 9.53
CA GLU A 175 10.11 -10.75 9.85
C GLU A 175 8.76 -10.07 9.52
N LEU A 176 8.75 -8.79 9.16
CA LEU A 176 7.53 -8.01 8.93
C LEU A 176 6.83 -8.51 7.68
N HIS A 177 5.65 -9.10 7.86
CA HIS A 177 4.86 -9.64 6.77
C HIS A 177 3.60 -8.82 6.46
N THR A 178 3.14 -7.96 7.37
CA THR A 178 1.91 -7.17 7.19
C THR A 178 2.03 -5.77 7.76
N VAL A 179 1.70 -4.78 6.93
CA VAL A 179 1.57 -3.36 7.31
C VAL A 179 0.17 -2.87 6.92
N GLU A 180 -0.58 -2.36 7.89
CA GLU A 180 -1.94 -1.84 7.72
C GLU A 180 -2.02 -0.36 8.13
N CYS A 181 -1.97 0.53 7.14
CA CYS A 181 -2.04 1.98 7.32
C CYS A 181 -3.19 2.58 6.48
N PHE A 182 -4.35 1.92 6.47
CA PHE A 182 -5.55 2.43 5.80
C PHE A 182 -5.96 3.78 6.41
N TYR A 183 -6.19 4.79 5.57
CA TYR A 183 -6.66 6.12 5.97
C TYR A 183 -5.72 6.89 6.92
N CYS A 184 -4.40 6.62 6.87
CA CYS A 184 -3.40 7.45 7.55
C CYS A 184 -3.19 8.76 6.75
N THR A 185 -4.13 9.69 6.81
CA THR A 185 -4.19 10.88 5.94
C THR A 185 -3.04 11.89 6.11
N SER A 186 -2.16 11.68 7.09
CA SER A 186 -0.95 12.48 7.31
C SER A 186 0.32 11.79 6.81
N LEU A 187 0.27 10.50 6.47
CA LEU A 187 1.43 9.68 6.15
C LEU A 187 1.98 10.07 4.78
N THR A 188 3.18 10.65 4.77
CA THR A 188 3.87 11.11 3.56
C THR A 188 5.11 10.29 3.22
N ASP A 189 5.73 9.66 4.22
CA ASP A 189 6.95 8.85 4.05
C ASP A 189 6.78 7.47 4.69
N ILE A 190 7.18 6.43 3.96
CA ILE A 190 7.33 5.08 4.50
C ILE A 190 8.59 4.43 3.92
N ARG A 191 9.49 3.95 4.77
CA ARG A 191 10.73 3.28 4.36
C ARG A 191 10.63 1.78 4.52
N LEU A 192 10.89 1.06 3.43
CA LEU A 192 10.75 -0.40 3.32
C LEU A 192 12.07 -1.03 2.82
N ARG A 193 13.19 -0.69 3.46
CA ARG A 193 14.51 -1.28 3.12
C ARG A 193 14.67 -2.62 3.81
N ASN A 194 15.17 -3.63 3.10
CA ASN A 194 15.42 -4.97 3.63
C ASN A 194 14.21 -5.55 4.39
N VAL A 195 13.06 -5.66 3.71
CA VAL A 195 11.81 -6.25 4.25
C VAL A 195 11.43 -7.52 3.47
N PRO A 196 12.30 -8.55 3.43
CA PRO A 196 12.12 -9.73 2.57
C PRO A 196 10.85 -10.53 2.85
N SER A 197 10.26 -10.42 4.05
CA SER A 197 9.04 -11.14 4.42
C SER A 197 7.75 -10.37 4.18
N LEU A 198 7.80 -9.11 3.71
CA LEU A 198 6.61 -8.29 3.52
C LEU A 198 5.72 -8.90 2.44
N THR A 199 4.54 -9.38 2.81
CA THR A 199 3.57 -9.99 1.88
C THR A 199 2.36 -9.11 1.63
N ARG A 200 2.00 -8.25 2.60
CA ARG A 200 0.86 -7.34 2.49
C ARG A 200 1.22 -5.93 2.94
N LEU A 201 0.87 -4.96 2.10
CA LEU A 201 1.07 -3.53 2.36
C LEU A 201 -0.20 -2.76 2.01
N CYS A 202 -0.85 -2.18 3.02
CA CYS A 202 -1.98 -1.28 2.84
C CYS A 202 -1.62 0.15 3.24
N LEU A 203 -1.71 1.05 2.26
CA LEU A 203 -1.41 2.48 2.32
C LEU A 203 -2.54 3.30 1.67
N GLU A 204 -3.74 2.75 1.55
CA GLU A 204 -4.85 3.44 0.91
C GLU A 204 -5.26 4.71 1.67
N ASN A 205 -5.59 5.80 0.95
CA ASN A 205 -5.96 7.10 1.52
C ASN A 205 -4.85 7.73 2.40
N CYS A 206 -3.60 7.60 1.97
CA CYS A 206 -2.44 8.29 2.54
C CYS A 206 -2.03 9.49 1.67
N LYS A 207 -0.82 10.04 1.88
CA LYS A 207 -0.22 11.13 1.09
C LYS A 207 1.19 10.76 0.62
N ILE A 208 1.43 9.48 0.35
CA ILE A 208 2.73 9.00 -0.13
C ILE A 208 2.99 9.56 -1.53
N SER A 209 4.17 10.15 -1.73
CA SER A 209 4.59 10.65 -3.04
C SER A 209 5.50 9.68 -3.78
N TYR A 210 6.27 8.88 -3.05
CA TYR A 210 7.17 7.89 -3.62
C TYR A 210 7.16 6.65 -2.74
N LEU A 211 6.97 5.48 -3.36
CA LEU A 211 6.98 4.20 -2.68
C LEU A 211 8.04 3.29 -3.31
N ASP A 212 9.11 3.03 -2.56
CA ASP A 212 10.16 2.08 -2.97
C ASP A 212 9.82 0.67 -2.46
N LEU A 213 9.53 -0.24 -3.40
CA LEU A 213 9.25 -1.65 -3.16
C LEU A 213 10.40 -2.55 -3.60
N SER A 214 11.54 -1.99 -4.02
CA SER A 214 12.64 -2.75 -4.62
C SER A 214 13.31 -3.77 -3.68
N GLU A 215 13.11 -3.64 -2.37
CA GLU A 215 13.61 -4.56 -1.34
C GLU A 215 12.51 -5.32 -0.59
N ALA A 216 11.35 -5.53 -1.25
CA ALA A 216 10.21 -6.31 -0.75
C ALA A 216 9.86 -7.51 -1.65
N PRO A 217 10.79 -8.47 -1.90
CA PRO A 217 10.64 -9.54 -2.90
C PRO A 217 9.44 -10.49 -2.69
N SER A 218 8.91 -10.58 -1.46
CA SER A 218 7.76 -11.43 -1.13
C SER A 218 6.41 -10.71 -1.23
N LEU A 219 6.39 -9.44 -1.65
CA LEU A 219 5.15 -8.66 -1.70
C LEU A 219 4.12 -9.35 -2.60
N ALA A 220 2.92 -9.51 -2.07
CA ALA A 220 1.85 -10.30 -2.67
C ALA A 220 0.56 -9.48 -2.84
N ASP A 221 0.25 -8.60 -1.89
CA ASP A 221 -0.96 -7.76 -1.84
C ASP A 221 -0.57 -6.30 -1.59
N LEU A 222 -0.69 -5.47 -2.63
CA LEU A 222 -0.48 -4.03 -2.56
C LEU A 222 -1.80 -3.27 -2.65
N ARG A 223 -2.07 -2.43 -1.65
CA ARG A 223 -3.19 -1.48 -1.62
C ARG A 223 -2.65 -0.07 -1.44
N GLY A 224 -2.51 0.66 -2.53
CA GLY A 224 -1.95 2.01 -2.58
C GLY A 224 -2.89 3.03 -3.23
N ALA A 225 -4.20 2.78 -3.21
CA ALA A 225 -5.19 3.63 -3.85
C ALA A 225 -5.37 4.99 -3.16
N SER A 226 -5.90 5.96 -3.92
CA SER A 226 -6.32 7.27 -3.42
C SER A 226 -5.24 8.04 -2.64
N GLN A 227 -4.01 8.08 -3.15
CA GLN A 227 -2.96 8.92 -2.58
C GLN A 227 -3.28 10.40 -2.78
N GLY A 228 -3.22 11.17 -1.69
CA GLY A 228 -3.39 12.62 -1.70
C GLY A 228 -2.17 13.40 -2.21
N SER A 229 -1.09 12.72 -2.59
CA SER A 229 0.08 13.36 -3.21
C SER A 229 -0.20 13.70 -4.68
N SER A 230 0.22 14.89 -5.12
CA SER A 230 0.15 15.29 -6.54
C SER A 230 1.17 14.58 -7.42
N THR A 231 2.18 13.95 -6.83
CA THR A 231 3.20 13.14 -7.50
C THR A 231 3.24 11.82 -6.77
N TYR A 232 2.65 10.75 -7.30
CA TYR A 232 2.74 9.42 -6.71
C TYR A 232 3.40 8.47 -7.70
N GLU A 233 4.51 7.87 -7.29
CA GLU A 233 5.27 6.90 -8.08
C GLU A 233 5.62 5.68 -7.23
N ILE A 234 5.71 4.53 -7.88
CA ILE A 234 6.13 3.28 -7.26
C ILE A 234 7.38 2.77 -7.98
N ASN A 235 8.48 2.62 -7.24
CA ASN A 235 9.63 1.88 -7.71
C ASN A 235 9.47 0.40 -7.35
N TRP A 236 9.20 -0.43 -8.35
CA TRP A 236 9.04 -1.86 -8.17
C TRP A 236 10.37 -2.61 -8.02
N GLY A 237 11.48 -2.07 -8.53
CA GLY A 237 12.72 -2.84 -8.71
C GLY A 237 12.42 -4.19 -9.39
N THR A 238 12.83 -5.29 -8.77
CA THR A 238 12.53 -6.66 -9.22
C THR A 238 11.35 -7.31 -8.48
N THR A 239 10.68 -6.58 -7.58
CA THR A 239 9.52 -7.07 -6.85
C THR A 239 8.35 -7.30 -7.81
N GLY A 240 7.71 -8.47 -7.71
CA GLY A 240 6.57 -8.81 -8.57
C GLY A 240 6.21 -10.29 -8.63
N ALA A 241 7.17 -11.19 -8.43
CA ALA A 241 6.99 -12.63 -8.64
C ALA A 241 5.83 -13.25 -7.81
N HIS A 242 5.51 -12.66 -6.65
CA HIS A 242 4.45 -13.13 -5.75
C HIS A 242 3.18 -12.27 -5.78
N VAL A 243 3.18 -11.17 -6.53
CA VAL A 243 2.08 -10.20 -6.55
C VAL A 243 0.85 -10.82 -7.17
N TRP A 244 -0.20 -10.99 -6.37
CA TRP A 244 -1.51 -11.45 -6.80
C TRP A 244 -2.56 -10.34 -6.80
N HIS A 245 -2.33 -9.25 -6.05
CA HIS A 245 -3.25 -8.11 -5.99
C HIS A 245 -2.51 -6.78 -6.06
N ILE A 246 -2.98 -5.92 -6.96
CA ILE A 246 -2.58 -4.53 -7.07
C ILE A 246 -3.85 -3.70 -7.06
N CYS A 247 -4.00 -2.85 -6.05
CA CYS A 247 -5.01 -1.81 -6.01
C CYS A 247 -4.36 -0.44 -5.86
N VAL A 248 -4.32 0.31 -6.96
CA VAL A 248 -3.74 1.67 -7.04
C VAL A 248 -4.66 2.62 -7.79
N ARG A 249 -5.97 2.32 -7.79
CA ARG A 249 -7.04 3.16 -8.32
C ARG A 249 -7.04 4.58 -7.74
N ASP A 250 -7.78 5.47 -8.38
CA ASP A 250 -7.99 6.84 -7.92
C ASP A 250 -6.67 7.60 -7.69
N ASN A 251 -5.67 7.29 -8.52
CA ASN A 251 -4.36 7.93 -8.56
C ASN A 251 -4.11 8.50 -9.96
N PRO A 252 -4.86 9.52 -10.42
CA PRO A 252 -4.73 10.10 -11.77
C PRO A 252 -3.35 10.72 -12.07
N GLN A 253 -2.51 10.90 -11.05
CA GLN A 253 -1.11 11.33 -11.17
C GLN A 253 -0.15 10.20 -11.57
N MET A 254 -0.52 8.93 -11.35
CA MET A 254 0.29 7.77 -11.73
C MET A 254 0.13 7.52 -13.23
N THR A 255 0.95 8.16 -14.07
CA THR A 255 0.91 7.98 -15.54
C THR A 255 2.04 7.13 -16.10
N GLY A 256 3.00 6.74 -15.25
CA GLY A 256 4.10 5.84 -15.62
C GLY A 256 3.60 4.44 -16.02
N THR A 257 4.36 3.76 -16.89
CA THR A 257 4.04 2.39 -17.31
C THR A 257 4.30 1.40 -16.18
N PHE A 258 3.32 0.56 -15.87
CA PHE A 258 3.49 -0.53 -14.91
C PHE A 258 4.34 -1.67 -15.50
N PRO A 259 5.24 -2.28 -14.73
CA PRO A 259 6.05 -3.40 -15.17
C PRO A 259 5.24 -4.71 -15.13
N VAL A 260 4.13 -4.77 -15.87
CA VAL A 260 3.14 -5.85 -15.77
C VAL A 260 3.68 -7.25 -16.09
N SER A 261 4.79 -7.35 -16.83
CA SER A 261 5.51 -8.61 -17.08
C SER A 261 6.14 -9.20 -15.81
N GLN A 262 6.33 -8.40 -14.75
CA GLN A 262 6.85 -8.85 -13.45
C GLN A 262 5.79 -9.57 -12.59
N PHE A 263 4.51 -9.57 -12.99
CA PHE A 263 3.39 -10.04 -12.15
C PHE A 263 2.73 -11.33 -12.70
N PRO A 264 3.44 -12.48 -12.75
CA PRO A 264 2.91 -13.70 -13.36
C PRO A 264 1.73 -14.31 -12.57
N LEU A 265 1.60 -14.00 -11.28
CA LEU A 265 0.57 -14.54 -10.38
C LEU A 265 -0.62 -13.59 -10.14
N LEU A 266 -0.70 -12.50 -10.92
CA LEU A 266 -1.73 -11.48 -10.76
C LEU A 266 -3.13 -12.09 -10.86
N LYS A 267 -3.99 -11.79 -9.88
CA LYS A 267 -5.39 -12.21 -9.83
C LYS A 267 -6.31 -11.01 -9.94
N ASP A 268 -6.00 -9.97 -9.18
CA ASP A 268 -6.84 -8.79 -9.05
C ASP A 268 -6.01 -7.53 -9.41
N TYR A 269 -6.45 -6.81 -10.44
CA TYR A 269 -5.75 -5.63 -10.97
C TYR A 269 -6.69 -4.43 -11.05
N PHE A 270 -6.58 -3.54 -10.07
CA PHE A 270 -7.52 -2.43 -9.83
C PHE A 270 -6.81 -1.09 -10.01
N ILE A 271 -6.93 -0.52 -11.21
CA ILE A 271 -6.33 0.76 -11.60
C ILE A 271 -7.37 1.63 -12.32
N TRP A 272 -8.60 1.70 -11.82
CA TRP A 272 -9.57 2.65 -12.39
C TRP A 272 -9.26 4.09 -11.95
N ASN A 273 -9.70 5.07 -12.74
CA ASN A 273 -9.51 6.49 -12.45
C ASN A 273 -8.02 6.88 -12.22
N GLY A 274 -7.12 6.32 -13.04
CA GLY A 274 -5.66 6.48 -12.90
C GLY A 274 -4.99 7.32 -13.99
N ASN A 275 -5.74 7.81 -14.99
CA ASN A 275 -5.22 8.46 -16.20
C ASN A 275 -4.19 7.64 -16.99
N GLN A 276 -4.05 6.33 -16.72
CA GLN A 276 -3.15 5.45 -17.44
C GLN A 276 -3.48 5.44 -18.93
N SER A 277 -2.47 5.25 -19.79
CA SER A 277 -2.64 5.37 -21.23
C SER A 277 -1.76 4.38 -22.01
N GLY A 278 -1.96 4.32 -23.32
CA GLY A 278 -1.19 3.46 -24.21
C GLY A 278 -1.71 2.02 -24.25
N SER A 279 -0.79 1.07 -24.42
CA SER A 279 -1.13 -0.36 -24.54
C SER A 279 -0.91 -1.10 -23.23
N LEU A 280 -1.88 -1.91 -22.83
CA LEU A 280 -1.79 -2.81 -21.70
C LEU A 280 -1.82 -4.27 -22.18
N HIS A 281 -0.84 -5.06 -21.78
CA HIS A 281 -0.82 -6.50 -22.01
C HIS A 281 -0.57 -7.22 -20.68
N LEU A 282 -1.61 -7.83 -20.13
CA LEU A 282 -1.47 -8.70 -18.97
C LEU A 282 -1.19 -10.13 -19.45
N THR A 283 -0.33 -10.85 -18.74
CA THR A 283 0.10 -12.21 -19.12
C THR A 283 -0.26 -13.26 -18.07
N SER A 284 -0.71 -12.85 -16.88
CA SER A 284 -1.05 -13.78 -15.82
C SER A 284 -2.23 -14.67 -16.23
N LYS A 285 -2.06 -15.98 -16.02
CA LYS A 285 -3.10 -16.98 -16.24
C LYS A 285 -4.04 -17.12 -15.04
N ASP A 286 -3.85 -16.29 -14.00
CA ASP A 286 -4.58 -16.33 -12.74
C ASP A 286 -5.57 -15.16 -12.54
N LEU A 287 -5.76 -14.29 -13.56
CA LEU A 287 -6.68 -13.16 -13.48
C LEU A 287 -8.12 -13.59 -13.12
N LYS A 288 -8.69 -12.88 -12.15
CA LYS A 288 -10.07 -13.00 -11.68
C LYS A 288 -10.83 -11.70 -11.91
N LYS A 289 -10.26 -10.58 -11.48
CA LYS A 289 -10.89 -9.27 -11.62
C LYS A 289 -9.91 -8.24 -12.17
N VAL A 290 -10.29 -7.60 -13.26
CA VAL A 290 -9.53 -6.50 -13.86
C VAL A 290 -10.45 -5.29 -13.95
N LEU A 291 -10.13 -4.24 -13.20
CA LEU A 291 -10.95 -3.04 -13.09
C LEU A 291 -10.10 -1.82 -13.49
N LEU A 292 -10.34 -1.34 -14.70
CA LEU A 292 -9.53 -0.35 -15.43
C LEU A 292 -10.36 0.82 -15.96
N SER A 293 -11.59 0.99 -15.46
CA SER A 293 -12.50 2.02 -15.96
C SER A 293 -11.94 3.43 -15.79
N SER A 294 -12.36 4.37 -16.63
CA SER A 294 -11.95 5.79 -16.54
C SER A 294 -10.44 5.97 -16.63
N ASN A 295 -9.86 5.47 -17.72
CA ASN A 295 -8.45 5.68 -18.10
C ASN A 295 -8.37 6.13 -19.57
N ASN A 296 -7.19 6.06 -20.17
CA ASN A 296 -6.89 6.46 -21.55
C ASN A 296 -6.19 5.32 -22.32
N TYR A 297 -6.40 4.05 -21.95
CA TYR A 297 -5.83 2.93 -22.69
C TYR A 297 -6.39 2.88 -24.11
N THR A 298 -5.54 2.57 -25.09
CA THR A 298 -5.91 2.45 -26.51
C THR A 298 -5.90 1.00 -26.98
N ILE A 299 -5.06 0.16 -26.38
CA ILE A 299 -4.98 -1.27 -26.69
C ILE A 299 -4.96 -2.03 -25.37
N VAL A 300 -5.80 -3.05 -25.25
CA VAL A 300 -5.83 -3.94 -24.09
C VAL A 300 -5.79 -5.37 -24.57
N ASN A 301 -4.87 -6.17 -24.03
CA ASN A 301 -4.72 -7.58 -24.38
C ASN A 301 -4.76 -8.44 -23.10
N PHE A 302 -5.76 -9.32 -23.05
CA PHE A 302 -5.97 -10.31 -22.00
C PHE A 302 -5.78 -11.75 -22.49
N SER A 303 -5.24 -11.96 -23.70
CA SER A 303 -5.23 -13.26 -24.35
C SER A 303 -4.76 -14.40 -23.44
N GLY A 304 -5.68 -15.33 -23.20
CA GLY A 304 -5.50 -16.50 -22.36
C GLY A 304 -5.35 -16.23 -20.87
N CYS A 305 -5.69 -15.05 -20.36
CA CYS A 305 -5.59 -14.73 -18.93
C CYS A 305 -6.73 -15.34 -18.09
N PHE A 306 -7.86 -15.68 -18.73
CA PHE A 306 -9.06 -16.21 -18.08
C PHE A 306 -9.39 -17.63 -18.56
N PRO A 307 -8.72 -18.67 -18.02
CA PRO A 307 -9.01 -20.07 -18.37
C PRO A 307 -10.43 -20.48 -17.96
N ALA A 308 -10.95 -21.55 -18.57
CA ALA A 308 -12.31 -22.02 -18.37
C ALA A 308 -12.68 -22.21 -16.88
N GLY A 309 -13.91 -21.82 -16.52
CA GLY A 309 -14.42 -21.92 -15.14
C GLY A 309 -13.99 -20.79 -14.20
N ARG A 310 -13.13 -19.86 -14.64
CA ARG A 310 -12.64 -18.73 -13.83
C ARG A 310 -13.74 -17.78 -13.36
N LYS A 311 -14.80 -17.60 -14.16
CA LYS A 311 -15.85 -16.57 -13.96
C LYS A 311 -15.24 -15.16 -13.83
N GLY A 312 -14.34 -14.84 -14.76
CA GLY A 312 -13.61 -13.58 -14.77
C GLY A 312 -14.51 -12.37 -14.94
N THR A 313 -14.12 -11.27 -14.29
CA THR A 313 -14.76 -9.95 -14.39
C THR A 313 -13.76 -8.95 -14.92
N VAL A 314 -14.09 -8.31 -16.04
CA VAL A 314 -13.32 -7.25 -16.67
C VAL A 314 -14.21 -6.02 -16.79
N ASN A 315 -13.75 -4.90 -16.25
CA ASN A 315 -14.31 -3.59 -16.52
C ASN A 315 -13.22 -2.70 -17.11
N VAL A 316 -13.36 -2.36 -18.40
CA VAL A 316 -12.52 -1.45 -19.16
C VAL A 316 -13.32 -0.26 -19.69
N CYS A 317 -14.47 0.05 -19.07
CA CYS A 317 -15.36 1.10 -19.54
C CYS A 317 -14.71 2.49 -19.49
N ASN A 318 -15.17 3.42 -20.31
CA ASN A 318 -14.68 4.79 -20.32
C ASN A 318 -13.15 4.85 -20.49
N ASN A 319 -12.67 4.31 -21.60
CA ASN A 319 -11.28 4.38 -22.04
C ASN A 319 -11.23 4.93 -23.48
N LYS A 320 -10.09 4.77 -24.17
CA LYS A 320 -9.92 5.11 -25.60
C LYS A 320 -9.60 3.87 -26.43
N ILE A 321 -10.12 2.72 -26.01
CA ILE A 321 -9.72 1.42 -26.55
C ILE A 321 -10.24 1.29 -27.98
N ILE A 322 -9.32 1.05 -28.90
CA ILE A 322 -9.59 0.71 -30.31
C ILE A 322 -9.41 -0.78 -30.58
N SER A 323 -8.70 -1.50 -29.70
CA SER A 323 -8.45 -2.93 -29.80
C SER A 323 -8.46 -3.60 -28.43
N LEU A 324 -9.34 -4.60 -28.29
CA LEU A 324 -9.46 -5.43 -27.10
C LEU A 324 -9.31 -6.91 -27.50
N ASP A 325 -8.21 -7.53 -27.10
CA ASP A 325 -7.96 -8.95 -27.33
C ASP A 325 -8.36 -9.78 -26.11
N ILE A 326 -9.38 -10.61 -26.30
CA ILE A 326 -9.92 -11.58 -25.33
C ILE A 326 -9.85 -13.01 -25.88
N SER A 327 -8.85 -13.29 -26.73
CA SER A 327 -8.63 -14.61 -27.30
C SER A 327 -8.21 -15.61 -26.22
N ASP A 328 -8.63 -16.87 -26.35
CA ASP A 328 -8.30 -17.94 -25.40
C ASP A 328 -8.76 -17.70 -23.95
N ASP A 329 -9.81 -16.88 -23.76
CA ASP A 329 -10.39 -16.50 -22.46
C ASP A 329 -11.79 -17.10 -22.18
N PRO A 330 -11.99 -18.44 -22.28
CA PRO A 330 -13.30 -19.06 -22.09
C PRO A 330 -13.84 -18.95 -20.65
N GLY A 331 -13.03 -18.48 -19.70
CA GLY A 331 -13.43 -18.17 -18.34
C GLY A 331 -13.97 -16.77 -18.12
N LEU A 332 -13.88 -15.86 -19.11
CA LEU A 332 -14.40 -14.50 -19.02
C LEU A 332 -15.93 -14.52 -19.08
N LEU A 333 -16.59 -14.02 -18.03
CA LEU A 333 -18.05 -14.09 -17.90
C LEU A 333 -18.70 -12.72 -17.77
N TYR A 334 -17.98 -11.73 -17.26
CA TYR A 334 -18.48 -10.36 -17.11
C TYR A 334 -17.49 -9.42 -17.79
N LEU A 335 -17.93 -8.79 -18.88
CA LEU A 335 -17.14 -7.81 -19.63
C LEU A 335 -17.94 -6.52 -19.80
N ASP A 336 -17.48 -5.46 -19.15
CA ASP A 336 -17.90 -4.10 -19.45
C ASP A 336 -16.78 -3.41 -20.26
N ALA A 337 -17.03 -3.22 -21.55
CA ALA A 337 -16.16 -2.49 -22.48
C ALA A 337 -16.90 -1.29 -23.11
N SER A 338 -17.93 -0.78 -22.42
CA SER A 338 -18.71 0.37 -22.86
C SER A 338 -17.88 1.67 -22.90
N GLN A 339 -18.35 2.66 -23.64
CA GLN A 339 -17.75 4.00 -23.72
C GLN A 339 -16.27 3.95 -24.12
N ASN A 340 -15.98 3.31 -25.25
CA ASN A 340 -14.66 3.19 -25.84
C ASN A 340 -14.66 3.67 -27.30
N LEU A 341 -13.60 3.37 -28.06
CA LEU A 341 -13.46 3.72 -29.47
C LEU A 341 -13.39 2.47 -30.36
N LEU A 342 -14.04 1.39 -29.95
CA LEU A 342 -14.07 0.14 -30.71
C LEU A 342 -14.88 0.36 -32.00
N ASP A 343 -14.27 0.09 -33.14
CA ASP A 343 -14.97 0.11 -34.42
C ASP A 343 -15.89 -1.12 -34.59
N GLN A 344 -16.68 -1.14 -35.66
CA GLN A 344 -17.63 -2.23 -35.92
C GLN A 344 -16.92 -3.59 -36.03
N THR A 345 -15.70 -3.65 -36.57
CA THR A 345 -14.95 -4.89 -36.72
C THR A 345 -14.52 -5.43 -35.35
N ALA A 346 -14.03 -4.54 -34.48
CA ALA A 346 -13.63 -4.91 -33.12
C ALA A 346 -14.84 -5.36 -32.29
N VAL A 347 -15.97 -4.64 -32.38
CA VAL A 347 -17.24 -5.01 -31.73
C VAL A 347 -17.72 -6.38 -32.18
N ASP A 348 -17.78 -6.63 -33.49
CA ASP A 348 -18.17 -7.93 -34.06
C ASP A 348 -17.21 -9.05 -33.62
N GLY A 349 -15.91 -8.77 -33.58
CA GLY A 349 -14.88 -9.72 -33.13
C GLY A 349 -15.05 -10.13 -31.66
N ILE A 350 -15.38 -9.19 -30.77
CA ILE A 350 -15.65 -9.47 -29.36
C ILE A 350 -16.91 -10.35 -29.23
N LEU A 351 -17.99 -9.99 -29.92
CA LEU A 351 -19.24 -10.75 -29.93
C LEU A 351 -19.03 -12.18 -30.44
N GLN A 352 -18.34 -12.33 -31.58
CA GLN A 352 -17.99 -13.62 -32.16
C GLN A 352 -17.15 -14.46 -31.19
N LYS A 353 -16.15 -13.86 -30.56
CA LYS A 353 -15.23 -14.56 -29.65
C LYS A 353 -15.97 -15.10 -28.44
N LEU A 354 -16.76 -14.26 -27.76
CA LEU A 354 -17.57 -14.69 -26.62
C LEU A 354 -18.62 -15.74 -27.03
N ASP A 355 -19.23 -15.61 -28.22
CA ASP A 355 -20.17 -16.61 -28.74
C ASP A 355 -19.51 -17.99 -28.91
N SER A 356 -18.28 -18.01 -29.44
CA SER A 356 -17.51 -19.24 -29.70
C SER A 356 -17.15 -20.03 -28.45
N TYR A 357 -17.14 -19.41 -27.26
CA TYR A 357 -16.86 -20.10 -26.00
C TYR A 357 -18.04 -20.92 -25.47
N HIS A 358 -19.25 -20.75 -26.03
CA HIS A 358 -20.46 -21.47 -25.65
C HIS A 358 -20.82 -21.39 -24.15
N THR A 359 -20.36 -20.34 -23.47
CA THR A 359 -20.63 -20.04 -22.07
C THR A 359 -22.06 -19.51 -21.90
N ARG A 360 -22.56 -19.54 -20.65
CA ARG A 360 -23.95 -19.20 -20.28
C ARG A 360 -23.97 -18.21 -19.13
N ASN A 361 -25.04 -17.43 -19.05
CA ASN A 361 -25.33 -16.53 -17.92
C ASN A 361 -24.21 -15.50 -17.63
N GLY A 362 -23.63 -14.93 -18.69
CA GLY A 362 -22.66 -13.83 -18.60
C GLY A 362 -23.27 -12.45 -18.79
N SER A 363 -22.43 -11.42 -18.72
CA SER A 363 -22.80 -10.04 -19.02
C SER A 363 -21.77 -9.43 -19.97
N LEU A 364 -22.27 -8.74 -20.99
CA LEU A 364 -21.49 -7.99 -21.96
C LEU A 364 -22.10 -6.60 -22.15
N ASP A 365 -21.33 -5.56 -21.88
CA ASP A 365 -21.68 -4.18 -22.22
C ASP A 365 -20.67 -3.60 -23.21
N LEU A 366 -21.15 -3.27 -24.41
CA LEU A 366 -20.42 -2.62 -25.49
C LEU A 366 -21.05 -1.27 -25.88
N SER A 367 -22.00 -0.76 -25.08
CA SER A 367 -22.69 0.51 -25.36
C SER A 367 -21.72 1.67 -25.54
N GLY A 368 -22.06 2.64 -26.39
CA GLY A 368 -21.18 3.78 -26.70
C GLY A 368 -19.95 3.46 -27.56
N ASN A 369 -19.86 2.27 -28.15
CA ASN A 369 -18.93 1.96 -29.24
C ASN A 369 -19.65 2.02 -30.62
N ALA A 370 -18.99 1.60 -31.69
CA ALA A 370 -19.66 1.44 -32.98
C ALA A 370 -20.75 0.36 -32.96
N VAL A 371 -21.82 0.55 -33.74
CA VAL A 371 -22.89 -0.45 -33.88
C VAL A 371 -22.37 -1.72 -34.56
N PRO A 372 -22.74 -2.93 -34.09
CA PRO A 372 -22.34 -4.19 -34.72
C PRO A 372 -22.94 -4.36 -36.12
N SER A 373 -22.33 -5.21 -36.93
CA SER A 373 -22.92 -5.63 -38.21
C SER A 373 -24.07 -6.62 -38.01
N SER A 374 -24.74 -7.02 -39.10
CA SER A 374 -25.76 -8.08 -39.04
C SER A 374 -25.22 -9.41 -38.50
N ALA A 375 -23.95 -9.74 -38.80
CA ALA A 375 -23.30 -10.93 -38.27
C ALA A 375 -22.99 -10.80 -36.77
N GLY A 376 -22.53 -9.62 -36.33
CA GLY A 376 -22.36 -9.32 -34.90
C GLY A 376 -23.67 -9.44 -34.12
N ILE A 377 -24.78 -8.95 -34.69
CA ILE A 377 -26.12 -9.10 -34.11
C ILE A 377 -26.54 -10.58 -33.96
N GLU A 378 -26.18 -11.47 -34.90
CA GLU A 378 -26.43 -12.91 -34.74
C GLU A 378 -25.65 -13.50 -33.55
N HIS A 379 -24.38 -13.15 -33.40
CA HIS A 379 -23.58 -13.56 -32.24
C HIS A 379 -24.16 -13.05 -30.91
N ALA A 380 -24.63 -11.79 -30.87
CA ALA A 380 -25.33 -11.23 -29.73
C ALA A 380 -26.61 -12.03 -29.38
N LYS A 381 -27.43 -12.39 -30.39
CA LYS A 381 -28.63 -13.22 -30.19
C LYS A 381 -28.28 -14.61 -29.65
N ASN A 382 -27.22 -15.23 -30.14
CA ASN A 382 -26.75 -16.52 -29.64
C ASN A 382 -26.35 -16.42 -28.16
N LEU A 383 -25.61 -15.38 -27.78
CA LEU A 383 -25.27 -15.11 -26.38
C LEU A 383 -26.53 -14.94 -25.52
N THR A 384 -27.47 -14.09 -25.94
CA THR A 384 -28.74 -13.86 -25.22
C THR A 384 -29.56 -15.15 -25.08
N SER A 385 -29.62 -16.00 -26.12
CA SER A 385 -30.30 -17.31 -26.06
C SER A 385 -29.69 -18.26 -25.02
N ARG A 386 -28.41 -18.05 -24.68
CA ARG A 386 -27.67 -18.77 -23.63
C ARG A 386 -27.74 -18.07 -22.27
N GLY A 387 -28.59 -17.05 -22.14
CA GLY A 387 -28.83 -16.32 -20.88
C GLY A 387 -27.85 -15.18 -20.62
N TRP A 388 -27.08 -14.72 -21.62
CA TRP A 388 -26.27 -13.52 -21.45
C TRP A 388 -27.12 -12.25 -21.42
N GLU A 389 -26.74 -11.31 -20.56
CA GLU A 389 -27.17 -9.91 -20.64
C GLU A 389 -26.23 -9.18 -21.62
N VAL A 390 -26.73 -8.76 -22.78
CA VAL A 390 -25.94 -8.10 -23.82
C VAL A 390 -26.48 -6.69 -24.10
N LYS A 391 -25.61 -5.69 -24.01
CA LYS A 391 -25.88 -4.29 -24.37
C LYS A 391 -24.91 -3.82 -25.45
N ILE A 392 -25.43 -3.26 -26.53
CA ILE A 392 -24.67 -2.88 -27.74
C ILE A 392 -25.08 -1.51 -28.29
N GLU A 393 -25.95 -0.79 -27.59
CA GLU A 393 -26.42 0.57 -27.91
C GLU A 393 -26.11 1.52 -26.76
#